data_AF-A0A137NRI0-F1
#
_entry.id   AF-A0A137NRI0-F1
#
_cell.length_a   1.000
_cell.length_b   1.000
_cell.length_c   1.000
_cell.angle_alpha   90.00
_cell.angle_beta   90.00
_cell.angle_gamma   90.00
#
_symmetry.space_group_name_H-M   'P 1'
#
loop_
_entity.id
_entity.type
_entity.pdbx_description
1 polymer ?
#
loop_
_entity_poly.entity_id
_entity_poly.type
_entity_poly.pdbx_seq_one_letter_code
_entity_poly.pdbx_strand_id
1 'polypeptide(L)'
;MPTIIKSPNNKPKPSKKKFLIYFAAVITLAAIITVGVVYGYVEPRKRRIKECQNSLTITGLTCVSACTKEENKCTKNCDEDDYKCSLACYKSNDNCKKECSNVLLKEAVKCDNM
;
A
#
# COMPACT_ATOMS: atom_id res chain seq x y z
N MET A 1 -7.96 13.79 82.48
CA MET A 1 -7.46 14.19 81.15
C MET A 1 -7.58 12.99 80.21
N PRO A 2 -8.32 13.08 79.10
CA PRO A 2 -8.44 11.97 78.16
C PRO A 2 -7.30 12.03 77.13
N THR A 3 -6.63 10.91 76.91
CA THR A 3 -5.67 10.73 75.81
C THR A 3 -6.43 10.32 74.54
N ILE A 4 -6.34 11.17 73.52
CA ILE A 4 -6.94 11.00 72.21
C ILE A 4 -6.29 9.80 71.51
N ILE A 5 -7.07 8.76 71.24
CA ILE A 5 -6.65 7.59 70.47
C ILE A 5 -6.53 8.01 69.01
N LYS A 6 -5.32 7.93 68.45
CA LYS A 6 -5.08 8.13 67.01
C LYS A 6 -5.88 7.12 66.20
N SER A 7 -6.80 7.63 65.39
CA SER A 7 -7.52 6.85 64.38
C SER A 7 -6.52 6.29 63.35
N PRO A 8 -6.44 4.96 63.13
CA PRO A 8 -5.61 4.41 62.09
C PRO A 8 -6.25 4.72 60.74
N ASN A 9 -5.52 5.49 59.93
CA ASN A 9 -5.86 5.85 58.56
C ASN A 9 -5.79 4.60 57.66
N ASN A 10 -6.80 3.74 57.77
CA ASN A 10 -6.96 2.53 56.98
C ASN A 10 -7.51 2.88 55.60
N LYS A 11 -6.65 3.39 54.71
CA LYS A 11 -6.95 3.32 53.28
C LYS A 11 -6.96 1.84 52.87
N PRO A 12 -8.07 1.29 52.34
CA PRO A 12 -8.12 -0.11 51.97
C PRO A 12 -7.09 -0.38 50.87
N LYS A 13 -6.09 -1.23 51.17
CA LYS A 13 -5.14 -1.73 50.16
C LYS A 13 -5.93 -2.50 49.11
N PRO A 14 -5.85 -2.13 47.83
CA PRO A 14 -6.60 -2.82 46.80
C PRO A 14 -6.13 -4.26 46.68
N SER A 15 -7.10 -5.19 46.68
CA SER A 15 -6.86 -6.63 46.57
C SER A 15 -6.15 -6.95 45.24
N LYS A 16 -5.01 -7.67 45.32
CA LYS A 16 -4.24 -8.12 44.14
C LYS A 16 -5.10 -8.87 43.11
N LYS A 17 -6.13 -9.60 43.56
CA LYS A 17 -7.07 -10.32 42.68
C LYS A 17 -7.95 -9.37 41.86
N LYS A 18 -8.44 -8.28 42.47
CA LYS A 18 -9.23 -7.25 41.77
C LYS A 18 -8.39 -6.53 40.72
N PHE A 19 -7.12 -6.28 41.03
CA PHE A 19 -6.16 -5.71 40.08
C PHE A 19 -5.90 -6.64 38.88
N LEU A 20 -5.69 -7.93 39.13
CA LEU A 20 -5.49 -8.93 38.07
C LEU A 20 -6.70 -9.02 37.12
N ILE A 21 -7.92 -9.06 37.65
CA ILE A 21 -9.15 -9.11 36.83
C ILE A 21 -9.29 -7.85 35.99
N TYR A 22 -8.99 -6.68 36.57
CA TYR A 22 -9.04 -5.40 35.84
C TYR A 22 -8.03 -5.37 34.69
N PHE A 23 -6.78 -5.77 34.93
CA PHE A 23 -5.77 -5.85 33.88
C PHE A 23 -6.14 -6.85 32.78
N ALA A 24 -6.67 -8.02 33.15
CA ALA A 24 -7.15 -9.00 32.17
C ALA A 24 -8.27 -8.41 31.29
N ALA A 25 -9.24 -7.71 31.87
CA ALA A 25 -10.32 -7.07 31.12
C ALA A 25 -9.80 -5.99 30.16
N VAL A 26 -8.86 -5.16 30.60
CA VAL A 26 -8.24 -4.10 29.76
C VAL A 26 -7.46 -4.71 28.59
N ILE A 27 -6.70 -5.79 28.83
CA ILE A 27 -5.95 -6.48 27.76
C ILE A 27 -6.91 -7.06 26.71
N THR A 28 -7.99 -7.71 27.14
CA THR A 28 -8.98 -8.27 26.22
C THR A 28 -9.64 -7.19 25.37
N LEU A 29 -10.01 -6.05 25.98
CA LEU A 29 -10.56 -4.89 25.26
C LEU A 29 -9.56 -4.34 24.24
N ALA A 30 -8.29 -4.18 24.64
CA ALA A 30 -7.24 -3.72 23.74
C ALA A 30 -7.05 -4.67 22.55
N ALA A 31 -7.08 -5.98 22.78
CA ALA A 31 -6.97 -6.99 21.73
C ALA A 31 -8.12 -6.92 20.72
N ILE A 32 -9.36 -6.76 21.19
CA ILE A 32 -10.54 -6.62 20.32
C ILE A 32 -10.42 -5.37 19.42
N ILE A 33 -10.01 -4.24 19.99
CA ILE A 33 -9.81 -3.00 19.23
C ILE A 33 -8.70 -3.19 18.19
N THR A 34 -7.58 -3.83 18.55
CA THR A 34 -6.49 -4.08 17.59
C THR A 34 -6.94 -4.97 16.45
N VAL A 35 -7.67 -6.06 16.73
CA VAL A 35 -8.26 -6.92 15.70
C VAL A 35 -9.20 -6.11 14.80
N GLY A 36 -10.09 -5.30 15.40
CA GLY A 36 -11.02 -4.44 14.65
C GLY A 36 -10.33 -3.46 13.72
N VAL A 37 -9.23 -2.83 14.15
CA VAL A 37 -8.45 -1.90 13.31
C VAL A 37 -7.70 -2.65 12.20
N VAL A 38 -7.11 -3.80 12.51
CA VAL A 38 -6.36 -4.59 11.53
C VAL A 38 -7.29 -5.09 10.41
N TYR A 39 -8.39 -5.75 10.76
CA TYR A 39 -9.33 -6.30 9.79
C TYR A 39 -10.22 -5.22 9.15
N GLY A 40 -10.58 -4.18 9.89
CA GLY A 40 -11.47 -3.11 9.40
C GLY A 40 -10.77 -2.06 8.54
N TYR A 41 -9.49 -1.78 8.78
CA TYR A 41 -8.78 -0.69 8.10
C TYR A 41 -7.49 -1.14 7.41
N VAL A 42 -6.63 -1.92 8.08
CA VAL A 42 -5.29 -2.23 7.55
C VAL A 42 -5.35 -3.22 6.40
N GLU A 43 -6.07 -4.33 6.55
CA GLU A 43 -6.14 -5.39 5.56
C GLU A 43 -6.85 -4.98 4.27
N PRO A 44 -8.01 -4.27 4.31
CA PRO A 44 -8.65 -3.75 3.10
C PRO A 44 -7.76 -2.76 2.35
N ARG A 45 -7.00 -1.92 3.08
CA ARG A 45 -6.06 -0.97 2.48
C ARG A 45 -4.93 -1.69 1.76
N LYS A 46 -4.31 -2.69 2.39
CA LYS A 46 -3.26 -3.52 1.76
C LYS A 46 -3.77 -4.21 0.49
N ARG A 47 -5.01 -4.72 0.51
CA ARG A 47 -5.62 -5.36 -0.66
C ARG A 47 -5.76 -4.39 -1.81
N ARG A 48 -6.30 -3.18 -1.56
CA ARG A 48 -6.46 -2.13 -2.58
C ARG A 48 -5.13 -1.72 -3.21
N ILE A 49 -4.08 -1.52 -2.40
CA ILE A 49 -2.73 -1.19 -2.89
C ILE A 49 -2.22 -2.30 -3.82
N LYS A 50 -2.37 -3.57 -3.42
CA LYS A 50 -1.94 -4.72 -4.23
C LYS A 50 -2.71 -4.83 -5.55
N GLU A 51 -4.02 -4.63 -5.53
CA GLU A 51 -4.85 -4.60 -6.74
C GLU A 51 -4.44 -3.46 -7.67
N CYS A 52 -4.15 -2.28 -7.11
CA CYS A 52 -3.66 -1.11 -7.85
C CYS A 52 -2.31 -1.40 -8.53
N GLN A 53 -1.35 -1.98 -7.80
CA GLN A 53 -0.06 -2.39 -8.35
C GLN A 53 -0.19 -3.46 -9.45
N ASN A 54 -1.09 -4.43 -9.26
CA ASN A 54 -1.34 -5.45 -10.28
C ASN A 54 -1.94 -4.82 -11.55
N SER A 55 -2.91 -3.92 -11.39
CA SER A 55 -3.48 -3.17 -12.51
C SER A 55 -2.42 -2.35 -13.25
N LEU A 56 -1.54 -1.65 -12.53
CA LEU A 56 -0.40 -0.93 -13.10
C LEU A 56 0.52 -1.82 -13.92
N THR A 57 0.82 -3.01 -13.40
CA THR A 57 1.69 -3.98 -14.08
C THR A 57 1.05 -4.42 -15.40
N ILE A 58 -0.24 -4.72 -15.39
CA ILE A 58 -1.00 -5.09 -16.59
C ILE A 58 -0.99 -3.93 -17.59
N THR A 59 -1.35 -2.72 -17.16
CA THR A 59 -1.35 -1.53 -18.01
C THR A 59 0.03 -1.29 -18.64
N GLY A 60 1.11 -1.47 -17.87
CA GLY A 60 2.46 -1.27 -18.37
C GLY A 60 2.86 -2.30 -19.43
N LEU A 61 2.55 -3.57 -19.19
CA LEU A 61 2.77 -4.63 -20.17
C LEU A 61 1.96 -4.39 -21.45
N THR A 62 0.69 -4.00 -21.34
CA THR A 62 -0.17 -3.70 -22.49
C THR A 62 0.36 -2.50 -23.28
N CYS A 63 0.79 -1.44 -22.61
CA CYS A 63 1.30 -0.23 -23.26
C CYS A 63 2.59 -0.52 -24.04
N VAL A 64 3.56 -1.18 -23.40
CA VAL A 64 4.83 -1.57 -24.07
C VAL A 64 4.58 -2.54 -25.22
N SER A 65 3.65 -3.48 -25.06
CA SER A 65 3.26 -4.41 -26.13
C SER A 65 2.66 -3.66 -27.32
N ALA A 66 1.81 -2.67 -27.09
CA ALA A 66 1.24 -1.84 -28.15
C ALA A 66 2.33 -1.05 -28.91
N CYS A 67 3.26 -0.40 -28.20
CA CYS A 67 4.39 0.31 -28.81
C CYS A 67 5.23 -0.63 -29.70
N THR A 68 5.55 -1.81 -29.19
CA THR A 68 6.37 -2.81 -29.93
C THR A 68 5.62 -3.36 -31.15
N LYS A 69 4.29 -3.48 -31.08
CA LYS A 69 3.47 -3.90 -32.22
C LYS A 69 3.47 -2.85 -33.33
N GLU A 70 3.35 -1.57 -32.98
CA GLU A 70 3.44 -0.46 -33.93
C GLU A 70 4.85 -0.33 -34.52
N GLU A 71 5.89 -0.52 -33.70
CA GLU A 71 7.28 -0.60 -34.16
C GLU A 71 7.45 -1.68 -35.25
N ASN A 72 7.02 -2.91 -34.96
CA ASN A 72 7.10 -4.03 -35.90
C ASN A 72 6.32 -3.77 -37.19
N LYS A 73 5.19 -3.07 -37.10
CA LYS A 73 4.40 -2.68 -38.27
C LYS A 73 5.12 -1.60 -39.09
N CYS A 74 5.76 -0.65 -38.42
CA CYS A 74 6.54 0.41 -39.03
C CYS A 74 7.76 -0.16 -39.76
N THR A 75 8.57 -0.99 -39.11
CA THR A 75 9.76 -1.62 -39.73
C THR A 75 9.40 -2.55 -40.88
N LYS A 76 8.25 -3.24 -40.83
CA LYS A 76 7.76 -4.05 -41.96
C LYS A 76 7.42 -3.24 -43.21
N ASN A 77 7.13 -1.95 -43.05
CA ASN A 77 6.84 -1.04 -44.16
C ASN A 77 8.07 -0.26 -44.63
N CYS A 78 9.22 -0.47 -43.99
CA CYS A 78 10.50 0.08 -44.46
C CYS A 78 11.12 -0.87 -45.48
N ASP A 79 11.77 -0.30 -46.50
CA ASP A 79 12.67 -1.07 -47.35
C ASP A 79 13.85 -1.59 -46.53
N GLU A 80 14.36 -2.79 -46.84
CA GLU A 80 15.43 -3.46 -46.06
C GLU A 80 16.69 -2.59 -45.93
N ASP A 81 17.00 -1.78 -46.94
CA ASP A 81 18.17 -0.89 -46.96
C ASP A 81 17.89 0.54 -46.47
N ASP A 82 16.64 0.87 -46.15
CA ASP A 82 16.28 2.20 -45.63
C ASP A 82 16.52 2.27 -44.12
N TYR A 83 17.79 2.45 -43.77
CA TYR A 83 18.22 2.69 -42.40
C TYR A 83 17.53 3.90 -41.76
N LYS A 84 17.19 4.95 -42.54
CA LYS A 84 16.53 6.15 -41.99
C LYS A 84 15.10 5.83 -41.58
N CYS A 85 14.39 5.05 -42.39
CA CYS A 85 13.04 4.57 -42.07
C CYS A 85 13.07 3.70 -40.80
N SER A 86 13.95 2.68 -40.76
CA SER A 86 14.09 1.81 -39.59
C SER A 86 14.44 2.60 -38.33
N LEU A 87 15.39 3.53 -38.40
CA LEU A 87 15.78 4.39 -37.27
C LEU A 87 14.63 5.27 -36.80
N ALA A 88 13.79 5.79 -37.69
CA ALA A 88 12.61 6.57 -37.34
C ALA A 88 11.57 5.71 -36.59
N CYS A 89 11.35 4.47 -37.03
CA CYS A 89 10.48 3.51 -36.33
C CYS A 89 10.97 3.22 -34.91
N TYR A 90 12.27 2.94 -34.73
CA TYR A 90 12.87 2.73 -33.41
C TYR A 90 12.74 3.95 -32.51
N LYS A 91 13.02 5.16 -33.02
CA LYS A 91 12.85 6.41 -32.25
C LYS A 91 11.41 6.65 -31.83
N SER A 92 10.45 6.34 -32.71
CA SER A 92 9.02 6.43 -32.40
C SER A 92 8.63 5.48 -31.28
N ASN A 93 9.10 4.23 -31.33
CA ASN A 93 8.88 3.23 -30.29
C ASN A 93 9.51 3.63 -28.95
N ASP A 94 10.73 4.16 -28.95
CA ASP A 94 11.39 4.67 -27.74
C ASP A 94 10.58 5.80 -27.10
N ASN A 95 10.04 6.71 -27.90
CA ASN A 95 9.17 7.77 -27.39
C ASN A 95 7.87 7.21 -26.83
N CYS A 96 7.22 6.27 -27.52
CA CYS A 96 6.03 5.57 -27.04
C CYS A 96 6.27 4.88 -25.68
N LYS A 97 7.39 4.15 -25.55
CA LYS A 97 7.77 3.51 -24.29
C LYS A 97 8.02 4.53 -23.17
N LYS A 98 8.66 5.67 -23.46
CA LYS A 98 8.84 6.76 -22.48
C LYS A 98 7.50 7.33 -22.01
N GLU A 99 6.55 7.52 -22.93
CA GLU A 99 5.20 7.97 -22.57
C GLU A 99 4.48 6.93 -21.70
N CYS A 100 4.55 5.64 -22.05
CA CYS A 100 4.05 4.56 -21.21
C CYS A 100 4.64 4.63 -19.80
N SER A 101 5.97 4.75 -19.67
CA SER A 101 6.63 4.86 -18.37
C SER A 101 6.18 6.09 -17.58
N ASN A 102 6.00 7.24 -18.23
CA ASN A 102 5.51 8.46 -17.58
C ASN A 102 4.08 8.31 -17.04
N VAL A 103 3.20 7.65 -17.79
CA VAL A 103 1.83 7.35 -17.34
C VAL A 103 1.86 6.41 -16.14
N LEU A 104 2.65 5.33 -16.20
CA LEU A 104 2.79 4.38 -15.10
C LEU A 104 3.34 5.03 -13.83
N LEU A 105 4.33 5.93 -13.94
CA LEU A 105 4.87 6.68 -12.81
C LEU A 105 3.80 7.53 -12.12
N LYS A 106 2.97 8.24 -12.90
CA LYS A 106 1.88 9.07 -12.35
C LYS A 106 0.83 8.21 -11.65
N GLU A 107 0.47 7.07 -12.22
CA GLU A 107 -0.50 6.14 -11.63
C GLU A 107 0.08 5.40 -10.41
N ALA A 108 1.38 5.09 -10.39
CA ALA A 108 2.07 4.48 -9.25
C ALA A 108 2.02 5.37 -8.01
N VAL A 109 2.30 6.67 -8.18
CA VAL A 109 2.20 7.64 -7.07
C VAL A 109 0.77 7.71 -6.51
N LYS A 110 -0.27 7.53 -7.33
CA LYS A 110 -1.65 7.46 -6.83
C LYS A 110 -1.89 6.19 -6.01
N CYS A 111 -1.37 5.04 -6.44
CA CYS A 111 -1.50 3.78 -5.71
C CYS A 111 -0.82 3.81 -4.33
N ASP A 112 0.33 4.48 -4.21
CA ASP A 112 1.06 4.58 -2.93
C ASP A 112 0.35 5.50 -1.91
N ASN A 113 -0.51 6.40 -2.38
CA ASN A 113 -1.29 7.32 -1.54
C ASN A 113 -2.67 6.78 -1.12
N MET A 114 -3.04 5.55 -1.50
CA MET A 114 -4.30 4.86 -1.10
C MET A 114 -4.19 4.15 0.26
#